data_AF-X5UI14-F1
#
_entry.id   AF-X5UI14-F1
#
_cell.length_a   1.000
_cell.length_b   1.000
_cell.length_c   1.000
_cell.angle_alpha   90.00
_cell.angle_beta   90.00
_cell.angle_gamma   90.00
#
_symmetry.space_group_name_H-M   'P 1'
#
loop_
_entity.id
_entity.type
_entity.pdbx_description
1 polymer ?
#
loop_
_entity_poly.entity_id
_entity_poly.type
_entity_poly.pdbx_seq_one_letter_code
_entity_poly.pdbx_strand_id
1 'polypeptide(L)'
;MDKVTIKANGISVTLDLTVGHIADMTVESDGRQLKPLHRAPWVDAGEALSPDLPEGTVRLSGDFLCAPFSASDIEAAPLHGWPANSAWDVTASEATSDGWRAVFRLRRTVMGATVDKIFTLRNSHPFLYQEHVFSGGSGAVSAAHHPMAAMRDGGRLAFSPKRFAGTLDAPLEPDPARGRFKLSYPARSTDLTRFPATGGGTLDLTDYRMEDEREDFITLVEADHDGPGWTALARRAEQDLVLVLKNPAELPVTMLWFSNGGRDYAPWSSRHRGVLGIEDGRAAIGHAASIDDNWLKREGVATAFTLGGEVSFRHVIGALPQANGEPPRDIGTASGHMRLTGADGSTRDVRFDSDFLRIGQPG
;
A
#
# COMPACT_ATOMS: atom_id res chain seq x y z
N MET A 1 -15.03 -16.63 -14.09
CA MET A 1 -14.15 -15.56 -14.57
C MET A 1 -13.21 -15.25 -13.43
N ASP A 2 -11.91 -15.29 -13.67
CA ASP A 2 -10.91 -15.16 -12.59
C ASP A 2 -10.51 -13.70 -12.37
N LYS A 3 -10.89 -12.80 -13.28
CA LYS A 3 -10.63 -11.36 -13.20
C LYS A 3 -11.88 -10.57 -13.56
N VAL A 4 -12.03 -9.40 -12.96
CA VAL A 4 -13.10 -8.43 -13.26
C VAL A 4 -12.51 -7.04 -13.43
N THR A 5 -12.90 -6.36 -14.50
CA THR A 5 -12.49 -4.98 -14.78
C THR A 5 -13.68 -4.05 -14.61
N ILE A 6 -13.49 -2.98 -13.84
CA ILE A 6 -14.42 -1.85 -13.74
C ILE A 6 -13.79 -0.60 -14.38
N LYS A 7 -14.63 0.29 -14.90
CA LYS A 7 -14.19 1.48 -15.65
C LYS A 7 -15.04 2.70 -15.31
N ALA A 8 -14.41 3.86 -15.31
CA ALA A 8 -15.06 5.16 -15.44
C ALA A 8 -14.29 5.97 -16.50
N ASN A 9 -14.78 7.16 -16.87
CA ASN A 9 -14.06 8.00 -17.81
C ASN A 9 -12.63 8.29 -17.31
N GLY A 10 -11.61 7.91 -18.09
CA GLY A 10 -10.20 8.16 -17.79
C GLY A 10 -9.54 7.19 -16.80
N ILE A 11 -10.22 6.14 -16.35
CA ILE A 11 -9.65 5.17 -15.40
C ILE A 11 -10.24 3.77 -15.56
N SER A 12 -9.40 2.74 -15.42
CA SER A 12 -9.82 1.34 -15.34
C SER A 12 -9.02 0.58 -14.29
N VAL A 13 -9.70 -0.35 -13.62
CA VAL A 13 -9.12 -1.18 -12.55
C VAL A 13 -9.57 -2.62 -12.76
N THR A 14 -8.62 -3.55 -12.71
CA THR A 14 -8.86 -4.99 -12.82
C THR A 14 -8.51 -5.68 -11.51
N LEU A 15 -9.47 -6.37 -10.92
CA LEU A 15 -9.30 -7.21 -9.73
C LEU A 15 -9.12 -8.68 -10.16
N ASP A 16 -8.12 -9.36 -9.59
CA ASP A 16 -7.99 -10.81 -9.61
C ASP A 16 -8.87 -11.41 -8.52
N LEU A 17 -9.95 -12.08 -8.93
CA LEU A 17 -10.93 -12.67 -8.01
C LEU A 17 -10.41 -13.92 -7.31
N THR A 18 -9.26 -14.49 -7.68
CA THR A 18 -8.75 -15.68 -6.97
C THR A 18 -7.97 -15.32 -5.71
N VAL A 19 -7.49 -14.08 -5.60
CA VAL A 19 -6.64 -13.58 -4.49
C VAL A 19 -7.02 -12.19 -3.96
N GLY A 20 -7.89 -11.44 -4.65
CA GLY A 20 -8.28 -10.08 -4.23
C GLY A 20 -7.27 -9.00 -4.57
N HIS A 21 -6.30 -9.30 -5.43
CA HIS A 21 -5.24 -8.38 -5.84
C HIS A 21 -5.71 -7.46 -6.98
N ILE A 22 -5.30 -6.20 -6.98
CA ILE A 22 -5.43 -5.34 -8.15
C ILE A 22 -4.39 -5.79 -9.18
N ALA A 23 -4.85 -6.50 -10.22
CA ALA A 23 -3.99 -7.07 -11.24
C ALA A 23 -3.51 -6.04 -12.28
N ASP A 24 -4.30 -4.99 -12.53
CA ASP A 24 -3.94 -3.86 -13.38
C ASP A 24 -4.76 -2.63 -12.97
N MET A 25 -4.14 -1.46 -13.03
CA MET A 25 -4.80 -0.17 -12.91
C MET A 25 -4.21 0.74 -13.98
N THR A 26 -5.07 1.40 -14.76
CA THR A 26 -4.66 2.32 -15.80
C THR A 26 -5.43 3.63 -15.66
N VAL A 27 -4.70 4.76 -15.66
CA VAL A 27 -5.24 6.12 -15.68
C VAL A 27 -4.88 6.76 -17.02
N GLU A 28 -5.86 7.36 -17.70
CA GLU A 28 -5.63 8.10 -18.94
C GLU A 28 -5.46 9.59 -18.64
N SER A 29 -4.36 10.18 -19.11
CA SER A 29 -4.10 11.61 -18.97
C SER A 29 -3.26 12.11 -20.15
N ASP A 30 -3.70 13.19 -20.79
CA ASP A 30 -2.98 13.84 -21.89
C ASP A 30 -2.56 12.87 -23.02
N GLY A 31 -3.42 11.91 -23.37
CA GLY A 31 -3.15 10.89 -24.39
C GLY A 31 -2.16 9.80 -23.95
N ARG A 32 -1.72 9.80 -22.69
CA ARG A 32 -0.87 8.76 -22.08
C ARG A 32 -1.71 7.82 -21.22
N GLN A 33 -1.27 6.56 -21.14
CA GLN A 33 -1.73 5.60 -20.14
C GLN A 33 -0.68 5.49 -19.04
N LEU A 34 -1.10 5.81 -17.81
CA LEU A 34 -0.29 5.69 -16.61
C LEU A 34 -0.64 4.38 -15.90
N LYS A 35 0.39 3.60 -15.54
CA LYS A 35 0.26 2.33 -14.83
C LYS A 35 0.98 2.45 -13.48
N PRO A 36 0.28 2.87 -12.42
CA PRO A 36 0.92 3.13 -11.12
C PRO A 36 1.42 1.87 -10.41
N LEU A 37 0.82 0.72 -10.72
CA LEU A 37 0.95 -0.50 -9.92
C LEU A 37 1.91 -1.53 -10.53
N HIS A 38 2.69 -2.18 -9.68
CA HIS A 38 3.65 -3.23 -10.03
C HIS A 38 2.96 -4.57 -10.26
N ARG A 39 3.61 -5.45 -11.02
CA ARG A 39 3.24 -6.86 -11.17
C ARG A 39 4.52 -7.68 -11.19
N ALA A 40 4.59 -8.70 -10.35
CA ALA A 40 5.81 -9.46 -10.17
C ALA A 40 6.15 -10.27 -11.44
N PRO A 41 7.45 -10.41 -11.78
CA PRO A 41 7.87 -10.97 -13.06
C PRO A 41 7.51 -12.45 -13.24
N TRP A 42 7.26 -13.20 -12.17
CA TRP A 42 6.82 -14.60 -12.26
C TRP A 42 5.38 -14.76 -12.70
N VAL A 43 4.52 -13.79 -12.41
CA VAL A 43 3.08 -13.97 -12.57
C VAL A 43 2.73 -14.22 -14.04
N ASP A 44 3.51 -13.65 -14.96
CA ASP A 44 3.31 -13.79 -16.40
C ASP A 44 4.36 -14.69 -17.08
N ALA A 45 5.30 -15.25 -16.32
CA ALA A 45 6.39 -16.08 -16.85
C ALA A 45 5.96 -17.52 -17.19
N GLY A 46 4.81 -17.98 -16.66
CA GLY A 46 4.32 -19.35 -16.86
C GLY A 46 5.23 -20.43 -16.24
N GLU A 47 6.12 -20.04 -15.35
CA GLU A 47 7.05 -20.95 -14.67
C GLU A 47 6.35 -21.72 -13.54
N ALA A 48 6.83 -22.93 -13.26
CA ALA A 48 6.37 -23.69 -12.12
C ALA A 48 7.00 -23.13 -10.83
N LEU A 49 6.16 -22.60 -9.95
CA LEU A 49 6.57 -22.14 -8.62
C LEU A 49 6.36 -23.23 -7.57
N SER A 50 7.04 -23.11 -6.43
CA SER A 50 6.86 -24.04 -5.31
C SER A 50 5.39 -24.06 -4.86
N PRO A 51 4.79 -25.24 -4.62
CA PRO A 51 3.42 -25.35 -4.11
C PRO A 51 3.28 -24.83 -2.67
N ASP A 52 4.39 -24.62 -1.95
CA ASP A 52 4.38 -24.10 -0.58
C ASP A 52 4.26 -22.57 -0.52
N LEU A 53 4.35 -21.87 -1.66
CA LEU A 53 4.17 -20.42 -1.69
C LEU A 53 2.69 -20.07 -1.46
N PRO A 54 2.41 -19.02 -0.67
CA PRO A 54 1.07 -18.46 -0.60
C PRO A 54 0.56 -18.07 -2.00
N GLU A 55 -0.72 -18.34 -2.29
CA GLU A 55 -1.33 -18.02 -3.59
C GLU A 55 -1.20 -16.52 -3.93
N GLY A 56 -1.27 -15.65 -2.92
CA GLY A 56 -1.01 -14.22 -3.06
C GLY A 56 0.41 -13.93 -3.55
N THR A 57 1.42 -14.66 -3.07
CA THR A 57 2.79 -14.54 -3.57
C THR A 57 2.91 -15.04 -5.01
N VAL A 58 2.26 -16.16 -5.35
CA VAL A 58 2.22 -16.68 -6.73
C VAL A 58 1.62 -15.64 -7.70
N ARG A 59 0.63 -14.87 -7.23
CA ARG A 59 -0.09 -13.84 -8.02
C ARG A 59 0.25 -12.40 -7.65
N LEU A 60 1.44 -12.18 -7.09
CA LEU A 60 1.83 -10.89 -6.50
C LEU A 60 1.69 -9.74 -7.50
N SER A 61 0.72 -8.85 -7.26
CA SER A 61 0.41 -7.74 -8.15
C SER A 61 -0.38 -6.63 -7.47
N GLY A 62 -0.13 -5.42 -7.96
CA GLY A 62 -0.72 -4.15 -7.58
C GLY A 62 -0.90 -3.92 -6.10
N ASP A 63 -2.15 -3.91 -5.66
CA ASP A 63 -2.54 -3.70 -4.27
C ASP A 63 -3.38 -4.88 -3.77
N PHE A 64 -3.23 -5.22 -2.51
CA PHE A 64 -4.01 -6.25 -1.84
C PHE A 64 -4.21 -5.89 -0.37
N LEU A 65 -5.24 -6.47 0.24
CA LEU A 65 -5.48 -6.29 1.67
C LEU A 65 -4.72 -7.36 2.45
N CYS A 66 -3.86 -6.92 3.37
CA CYS A 66 -3.31 -7.79 4.39
C CYS A 66 -4.24 -7.78 5.61
N ALA A 67 -4.90 -8.90 5.94
CA ALA A 67 -5.62 -9.03 7.21
C ALA A 67 -5.74 -10.50 7.67
N PRO A 68 -5.07 -10.90 8.77
CA PRO A 68 -4.17 -10.06 9.55
C PRO A 68 -2.92 -9.65 8.77
N PHE A 69 -2.26 -8.59 9.23
CA PHE A 69 -1.05 -8.08 8.61
C PHE A 69 0.17 -8.96 8.93
N SER A 70 0.96 -9.29 7.90
CA SER A 70 2.13 -10.19 7.98
C SER A 70 1.74 -11.61 8.43
N ALA A 71 2.33 -12.14 9.52
CA ALA A 71 2.03 -13.48 10.03
C ALA A 71 0.62 -13.57 10.62
N SER A 72 -0.06 -14.70 10.37
CA SER A 72 -1.39 -15.03 10.93
C SER A 72 -1.25 -16.11 12.00
N ASP A 73 -0.79 -15.72 13.19
CA ASP A 73 -0.37 -16.58 14.30
C ASP A 73 -1.42 -16.72 15.42
N ILE A 74 -2.64 -16.24 15.20
CA ILE A 74 -3.82 -16.47 16.07
C ILE A 74 -4.84 -17.38 15.38
N GLU A 75 -5.27 -17.02 14.18
CA GLU A 75 -6.07 -17.87 13.29
C GLU A 75 -5.19 -18.29 12.11
N ALA A 76 -5.04 -19.59 11.87
CA ALA A 76 -4.16 -20.07 10.82
C ALA A 76 -4.63 -19.59 9.43
N ALA A 77 -3.77 -18.83 8.76
CA ALA A 77 -3.92 -18.39 7.39
C ALA A 77 -2.53 -18.21 6.75
N PRO A 78 -2.43 -18.14 5.41
CA PRO A 78 -1.18 -17.81 4.75
C PRO A 78 -0.65 -16.43 5.15
N LEU A 79 0.60 -16.13 4.80
CA LEU A 79 1.18 -14.79 4.98
C LEU A 79 0.27 -13.72 4.36
N HIS A 80 0.00 -12.64 5.11
CA HIS A 80 -0.96 -11.57 4.80
C HIS A 80 -2.45 -11.98 4.85
N GLY A 81 -2.75 -13.15 5.39
CA GLY A 81 -4.11 -13.59 5.70
C GLY A 81 -4.94 -14.00 4.48
N TRP A 82 -6.18 -14.40 4.72
CA TRP A 82 -7.09 -14.85 3.66
C TRP A 82 -7.45 -13.79 2.61
N PRO A 83 -7.58 -12.48 2.92
CA PRO A 83 -7.94 -11.48 1.92
C PRO A 83 -6.97 -11.36 0.75
N ALA A 84 -5.69 -11.68 0.94
CA ALA A 84 -4.64 -11.70 -0.10
C ALA A 84 -4.41 -13.10 -0.72
N ASN A 85 -5.10 -14.14 -0.22
CA ASN A 85 -4.78 -15.53 -0.55
C ASN A 85 -6.01 -16.39 -0.84
N SER A 86 -7.17 -15.77 -1.05
CA SER A 86 -8.41 -16.48 -1.30
C SER A 86 -9.32 -15.77 -2.28
N ALA A 87 -10.30 -16.53 -2.77
CA ALA A 87 -11.20 -16.08 -3.79
C ALA A 87 -12.25 -15.10 -3.25
N TRP A 88 -12.67 -14.20 -4.13
CA TRP A 88 -13.66 -13.16 -3.91
C TRP A 88 -14.82 -13.32 -4.89
N ASP A 89 -16.04 -13.10 -4.41
CA ASP A 89 -17.25 -13.11 -5.23
C ASP A 89 -17.73 -11.70 -5.51
N VAL A 90 -18.11 -11.41 -6.75
CA VAL A 90 -18.77 -10.14 -7.09
C VAL A 90 -20.19 -10.18 -6.54
N THR A 91 -20.51 -9.29 -5.59
CA THR A 91 -21.85 -9.22 -4.99
C THR A 91 -22.67 -8.06 -5.56
N ALA A 92 -22.00 -7.01 -6.03
CA ALA A 92 -22.62 -5.91 -6.77
C ALA A 92 -21.62 -5.30 -7.76
N SER A 93 -22.09 -4.84 -8.91
CA SER A 93 -21.29 -4.08 -9.87
C SER A 93 -22.24 -3.27 -10.76
N GLU A 94 -22.24 -1.95 -10.58
CA GLU A 94 -23.23 -1.07 -11.19
C GLU A 94 -22.65 0.30 -11.55
N ALA A 95 -23.23 0.89 -12.59
CA ALA A 95 -22.99 2.29 -12.91
C ALA A 95 -23.60 3.17 -11.82
N THR A 96 -22.88 4.22 -11.44
CA THR A 96 -23.41 5.30 -10.60
C THR A 96 -23.71 6.52 -11.47
N SER A 97 -24.32 7.55 -10.90
CA SER A 97 -24.55 8.82 -11.62
C SER A 97 -23.25 9.47 -12.10
N ASP A 98 -22.11 9.14 -11.48
CA ASP A 98 -20.82 9.77 -11.74
C ASP A 98 -19.67 8.76 -11.87
N GLY A 99 -19.93 7.54 -12.36
CA GLY A 99 -18.90 6.54 -12.61
C GLY A 99 -19.37 5.11 -12.36
N TRP A 100 -18.61 4.35 -11.58
CA TRP A 100 -18.85 2.93 -11.36
C TRP A 100 -18.55 2.51 -9.93
N ARG A 101 -19.35 1.59 -9.38
CA ARG A 101 -19.11 1.00 -8.06
C ARG A 101 -19.24 -0.51 -8.14
N ALA A 102 -18.31 -1.22 -7.50
CA ALA A 102 -18.36 -2.67 -7.37
C ALA A 102 -18.05 -3.12 -5.94
N VAL A 103 -18.69 -4.19 -5.50
CA VAL A 103 -18.52 -4.81 -4.19
C VAL A 103 -18.12 -6.27 -4.39
N PHE A 104 -17.07 -6.67 -3.71
CA PHE A 104 -16.51 -8.01 -3.73
C PHE A 104 -16.52 -8.57 -2.32
N ARG A 105 -17.02 -9.78 -2.14
CA ARG A 105 -17.03 -10.47 -0.84
C ARG A 105 -15.97 -11.55 -0.80
N LEU A 106 -15.14 -11.56 0.23
CA LEU A 106 -14.19 -12.63 0.48
C LEU A 106 -14.96 -13.92 0.79
N ARG A 107 -14.58 -15.05 0.17
CA ARG A 107 -15.19 -16.36 0.46
C ARG A 107 -14.84 -16.92 1.82
N ARG A 108 -13.73 -16.46 2.38
CA ARG A 108 -13.25 -16.80 3.72
C ARG A 108 -13.68 -15.72 4.70
N THR A 109 -13.75 -16.10 5.97
CA THR A 109 -13.84 -15.15 7.07
C THR A 109 -12.46 -14.80 7.59
N VAL A 110 -12.35 -13.67 8.29
CA VAL A 110 -11.17 -13.29 9.08
C VAL A 110 -11.61 -13.15 10.53
N MET A 111 -11.14 -14.01 11.42
CA MET A 111 -11.56 -14.04 12.83
C MET A 111 -13.09 -14.11 12.99
N GLY A 112 -13.75 -14.85 12.10
CA GLY A 112 -15.21 -14.98 12.01
C GLY A 112 -15.95 -13.79 11.39
N ALA A 113 -15.28 -12.69 11.00
CA ALA A 113 -15.91 -11.57 10.29
C ALA A 113 -16.01 -11.86 8.79
N THR A 114 -17.12 -11.43 8.17
CA THR A 114 -17.17 -11.32 6.70
C THR A 114 -16.41 -10.08 6.25
N VAL A 115 -15.72 -10.17 5.10
CA VAL A 115 -14.94 -9.05 4.56
C VAL A 115 -15.44 -8.67 3.18
N ASP A 116 -15.83 -7.41 3.02
CA ASP A 116 -16.15 -6.82 1.73
C ASP A 116 -15.05 -5.85 1.29
N LYS A 117 -14.74 -5.87 0.00
CA LYS A 117 -13.90 -4.91 -0.72
C LYS A 117 -14.80 -4.11 -1.65
N ILE A 118 -14.77 -2.80 -1.53
CA ILE A 118 -15.62 -1.89 -2.31
C ILE A 118 -14.70 -1.01 -3.13
N PHE A 119 -14.88 -1.05 -4.46
CA PHE A 119 -14.21 -0.14 -5.38
C PHE A 119 -15.20 0.87 -5.93
N THR A 120 -14.79 2.14 -5.91
CA THR A 120 -15.52 3.25 -6.52
C THR A 120 -14.59 3.98 -7.48
N LEU A 121 -15.04 4.13 -8.72
CA LEU A 121 -14.41 4.96 -9.74
C LEU A 121 -15.35 6.12 -10.05
N ARG A 122 -14.79 7.34 -10.13
CA ARG A 122 -15.51 8.54 -10.50
C ARG A 122 -15.06 9.05 -11.87
N ASN A 123 -15.97 9.57 -12.66
CA ASN A 123 -15.65 10.05 -14.00
C ASN A 123 -14.61 11.17 -13.96
N SER A 124 -13.54 11.01 -14.74
CA SER A 124 -12.42 11.96 -14.82
C SER A 124 -11.68 12.19 -13.50
N HIS A 125 -11.87 11.33 -12.50
CA HIS A 125 -10.98 11.27 -11.34
C HIS A 125 -9.84 10.29 -11.66
N PRO A 126 -8.57 10.68 -11.48
CA PRO A 126 -7.43 9.79 -11.72
C PRO A 126 -7.16 8.86 -10.51
N PHE A 127 -8.22 8.48 -9.78
CA PHE A 127 -8.14 7.83 -8.48
C PHE A 127 -9.09 6.63 -8.39
N LEU A 128 -8.58 5.52 -7.87
CA LEU A 128 -9.37 4.44 -7.30
C LEU A 128 -9.66 4.76 -5.83
N TYR A 129 -10.94 4.86 -5.50
CA TYR A 129 -11.41 4.94 -4.13
C TYR A 129 -11.76 3.54 -3.64
N GLN A 130 -11.08 3.05 -2.61
CA GLN A 130 -11.32 1.73 -2.06
C GLN A 130 -11.64 1.75 -0.57
N GLU A 131 -12.54 0.86 -0.17
CA GLU A 131 -12.96 0.64 1.22
C GLU A 131 -12.97 -0.85 1.50
N HIS A 132 -12.54 -1.24 2.69
CA HIS A 132 -12.79 -2.59 3.21
C HIS A 132 -13.69 -2.52 4.42
N VAL A 133 -14.66 -3.42 4.49
CA VAL A 133 -15.63 -3.52 5.58
C VAL A 133 -15.56 -4.91 6.19
N PHE A 134 -15.35 -4.98 7.50
CA PHE A 134 -15.41 -6.18 8.31
C PHE A 134 -16.71 -6.15 9.10
N SER A 135 -17.54 -7.18 8.96
CA SER A 135 -18.82 -7.27 9.66
C SER A 135 -18.86 -8.50 10.57
N GLY A 136 -19.11 -8.26 11.86
CA GLY A 136 -19.14 -9.29 12.90
C GLY A 136 -17.75 -9.72 13.36
N GLY A 137 -17.55 -11.03 13.51
CA GLY A 137 -16.31 -11.61 14.05
C GLY A 137 -16.08 -11.33 15.53
N SER A 138 -14.87 -11.62 16.00
CA SER A 138 -14.49 -11.40 17.40
C SER A 138 -12.97 -11.20 17.54
N GLY A 139 -12.56 -10.60 18.65
CA GLY A 139 -11.15 -10.32 18.92
C GLY A 139 -10.69 -9.06 18.20
N ALA A 140 -9.43 -9.06 17.75
CA ALA A 140 -8.84 -7.93 17.04
C ALA A 140 -8.02 -8.39 15.83
N VAL A 141 -7.90 -7.52 14.83
CA VAL A 141 -7.20 -7.80 13.58
C VAL A 141 -6.34 -6.61 13.16
N SER A 142 -5.07 -6.86 12.86
CA SER A 142 -4.22 -5.87 12.19
C SER A 142 -4.52 -5.87 10.70
N ALA A 143 -4.49 -4.70 10.06
CA ALA A 143 -4.71 -4.65 8.63
C ALA A 143 -3.90 -3.54 7.96
N ALA A 144 -3.52 -3.79 6.71
CA ALA A 144 -2.92 -2.79 5.84
C ALA A 144 -3.31 -3.02 4.39
N HIS A 145 -3.55 -1.93 3.65
CA HIS A 145 -3.47 -1.95 2.19
C HIS A 145 -2.01 -2.07 1.77
N HIS A 146 -1.74 -2.62 0.59
CA HIS A 146 -0.38 -2.92 0.16
C HIS A 146 -0.15 -2.60 -1.34
N PRO A 147 -0.42 -1.38 -1.83
CA PRO A 147 -0.02 -1.00 -3.18
C PRO A 147 1.49 -1.11 -3.35
N MET A 148 1.88 -1.76 -4.44
CA MET A 148 3.26 -1.83 -4.89
C MET A 148 3.41 -1.00 -6.15
N ALA A 149 4.44 -0.16 -6.21
CA ALA A 149 4.80 0.61 -7.38
C ALA A 149 6.22 0.26 -7.84
N ALA A 150 6.38 0.05 -9.15
CA ALA A 150 7.70 -0.11 -9.76
C ALA A 150 8.26 1.26 -10.16
N MET A 151 9.56 1.47 -9.94
CA MET A 151 10.31 2.67 -10.28
C MET A 151 11.56 2.26 -11.07
N ARG A 152 11.49 2.18 -12.41
CA ARG A 152 12.56 1.52 -13.21
C ARG A 152 13.93 2.19 -13.08
N ASP A 153 13.95 3.51 -12.95
CA ASP A 153 15.17 4.33 -12.72
C ASP A 153 15.14 4.99 -11.33
N GLY A 154 14.35 4.44 -10.41
CA GLY A 154 14.12 5.03 -9.09
C GLY A 154 13.32 6.32 -9.16
N GLY A 155 13.44 7.13 -8.13
CA GLY A 155 12.72 8.40 -8.04
C GLY A 155 12.65 8.96 -6.64
N ARG A 156 11.79 9.95 -6.45
CA ARG A 156 11.71 10.72 -5.21
C ARG A 156 10.40 10.44 -4.49
N LEU A 157 10.47 10.33 -3.17
CA LEU A 157 9.31 10.12 -2.32
C LEU A 157 9.03 11.38 -1.50
N ALA A 158 7.77 11.67 -1.28
CA ALA A 158 7.34 12.61 -0.24
C ALA A 158 6.19 12.01 0.54
N PHE A 159 6.01 12.51 1.77
CA PHE A 159 5.02 12.03 2.69
C PHE A 159 4.35 13.22 3.38
N SER A 160 3.09 13.01 3.77
CA SER A 160 2.48 13.74 4.88
C SER A 160 3.38 13.71 6.13
N PRO A 161 3.29 14.70 7.03
CA PRO A 161 4.13 14.78 8.24
C PRO A 161 4.23 13.46 9.02
N LYS A 162 5.45 13.11 9.45
CA LYS A 162 5.72 11.89 10.24
C LYS A 162 6.38 12.24 11.56
N ARG A 163 6.02 11.54 12.64
CA ARG A 163 6.66 11.68 13.96
C ARG A 163 8.08 11.14 13.92
N PHE A 164 8.25 9.95 13.34
CA PHE A 164 9.51 9.25 13.19
C PHE A 164 9.33 8.06 12.24
N ALA A 165 10.45 7.45 11.84
CA ALA A 165 10.49 6.15 11.23
C ALA A 165 11.32 5.17 12.10
N GLY A 166 10.96 3.89 12.07
CA GLY A 166 11.65 2.83 12.82
C GLY A 166 11.65 1.51 12.06
N THR A 167 12.75 0.75 12.18
CA THR A 167 12.87 -0.60 11.64
C THR A 167 12.47 -1.64 12.69
N LEU A 168 12.36 -2.89 12.23
CA LEU A 168 12.17 -4.07 13.08
C LEU A 168 13.45 -4.42 13.84
N ASP A 169 13.37 -5.39 14.73
CA ASP A 169 14.54 -5.92 15.45
C ASP A 169 15.55 -6.60 14.50
N ALA A 170 15.07 -7.17 13.40
CA ALA A 170 15.87 -7.84 12.38
C ALA A 170 15.38 -7.49 10.96
N PRO A 171 16.26 -7.50 9.96
CA PRO A 171 15.88 -7.33 8.55
C PRO A 171 15.00 -8.49 8.06
N LEU A 172 14.28 -8.28 6.96
CA LEU A 172 13.42 -9.32 6.36
C LEU A 172 14.19 -10.56 5.88
N GLU A 173 15.43 -10.36 5.40
CA GLU A 173 16.34 -11.44 5.03
C GLU A 173 17.69 -11.22 5.74
N PRO A 174 17.88 -11.82 6.93
CA PRO A 174 19.11 -11.65 7.71
C PRO A 174 20.26 -12.55 7.24
N ASP A 175 20.00 -13.59 6.43
CA ASP A 175 21.03 -14.50 5.96
C ASP A 175 21.81 -13.88 4.77
N PRO A 176 23.09 -13.52 4.95
CA PRO A 176 23.88 -12.89 3.89
C PRO A 176 24.15 -13.82 2.69
N ALA A 177 23.91 -15.13 2.81
CA ALA A 177 23.98 -16.06 1.69
C ALA A 177 22.70 -16.05 0.83
N ARG A 178 21.62 -15.44 1.33
CA ARG A 178 20.30 -15.44 0.69
C ARG A 178 19.84 -14.06 0.25
N GLY A 179 20.42 -13.01 0.80
CA GLY A 179 20.03 -11.67 0.45
C GLY A 179 20.84 -10.58 1.14
N ARG A 180 20.33 -9.36 1.00
CA ARG A 180 21.03 -8.14 1.42
C ARG A 180 20.04 -7.02 1.72
N PHE A 181 20.40 -6.17 2.67
CA PHE A 181 19.62 -5.04 3.15
C PHE A 181 20.56 -3.84 3.39
N LYS A 182 20.01 -2.64 3.50
CA LYS A 182 20.79 -1.40 3.62
C LYS A 182 20.52 -0.62 4.90
N LEU A 183 19.37 -0.80 5.55
CA LEU A 183 19.09 -0.12 6.82
C LEU A 183 19.79 -0.81 8.00
N SER A 184 20.01 -0.07 9.07
CA SER A 184 20.33 -0.67 10.38
C SER A 184 19.06 -1.25 11.02
N TYR A 185 19.20 -2.38 11.72
CA TYR A 185 18.14 -3.06 12.46
C TYR A 185 18.63 -3.43 13.87
N PRO A 186 17.92 -3.06 14.95
CA PRO A 186 16.89 -2.02 14.99
C PRO A 186 17.49 -0.62 14.83
N ALA A 187 16.72 0.31 14.25
CA ALA A 187 17.08 1.71 14.12
C ALA A 187 15.83 2.60 14.13
N ARG A 188 16.04 3.88 14.48
CA ARG A 188 14.98 4.90 14.51
C ARG A 188 15.55 6.26 14.13
N SER A 189 14.74 7.08 13.44
CA SER A 189 15.08 8.47 13.12
C SER A 189 13.82 9.33 13.03
N THR A 190 13.93 10.60 13.41
CA THR A 190 12.91 11.63 13.10
C THR A 190 13.19 12.35 11.79
N ASP A 191 14.38 12.16 11.21
CA ASP A 191 14.80 12.72 9.93
C ASP A 191 14.85 11.61 8.88
N LEU A 192 13.88 11.63 7.95
CA LEU A 192 13.76 10.64 6.87
C LEU A 192 14.89 10.76 5.85
N THR A 193 15.56 11.91 5.76
CA THR A 193 16.70 12.11 4.84
C THR A 193 18.00 11.54 5.39
N ARG A 194 18.01 11.12 6.66
CA ARG A 194 19.19 10.64 7.38
C ARG A 194 18.87 9.42 8.24
N PHE A 195 18.35 8.37 7.62
CA PHE A 195 18.05 7.12 8.33
C PHE A 195 19.32 6.26 8.51
N PRO A 196 19.56 5.64 9.68
CA PRO A 196 20.76 4.83 9.92
C PRO A 196 20.96 3.68 8.91
N ALA A 197 22.14 3.62 8.30
CA ALA A 197 22.52 2.62 7.32
C ALA A 197 23.36 1.49 7.95
N THR A 198 23.31 0.28 7.37
CA THR A 198 24.24 -0.80 7.72
C THR A 198 25.68 -0.41 7.34
N GLY A 199 26.66 -0.74 8.20
CA GLY A 199 28.06 -0.36 7.97
C GLY A 199 28.42 1.09 8.34
N GLY A 200 27.47 1.85 8.92
CA GLY A 200 27.66 3.24 9.35
C GLY A 200 27.17 4.28 8.33
N GLY A 201 26.97 5.52 8.78
CA GLY A 201 26.40 6.59 7.95
C GLY A 201 24.86 6.57 7.89
N THR A 202 24.29 7.23 6.88
CA THR A 202 22.83 7.39 6.73
C THR A 202 22.38 7.27 5.28
N LEU A 203 21.14 6.85 5.07
CA LEU A 203 20.42 6.84 3.79
C LEU A 203 19.29 7.88 3.80
N ASP A 204 19.01 8.43 2.63
CA ASP A 204 17.85 9.28 2.39
C ASP A 204 16.67 8.41 1.94
N LEU A 205 15.64 8.29 2.78
CA LEU A 205 14.42 7.53 2.47
C LEU A 205 13.51 8.26 1.46
N THR A 206 13.80 9.52 1.14
CA THR A 206 13.10 10.32 0.13
C THR A 206 13.71 10.20 -1.27
N ASP A 207 14.80 9.44 -1.41
CA ASP A 207 15.44 9.12 -2.69
C ASP A 207 15.50 7.60 -2.88
N TYR A 208 14.65 7.08 -3.77
CA TYR A 208 14.71 5.69 -4.18
C TYR A 208 15.81 5.50 -5.21
N ARG A 209 16.87 4.80 -4.81
CA ARG A 209 18.06 4.54 -5.62
C ARG A 209 18.06 3.12 -6.15
N MET A 210 18.15 2.97 -7.47
CA MET A 210 18.11 1.65 -8.12
C MET A 210 19.38 0.83 -7.85
N GLU A 211 20.49 1.49 -7.60
CA GLU A 211 21.79 0.90 -7.28
C GLU A 211 21.88 0.32 -5.87
N ASP A 212 20.90 0.58 -5.00
CA ASP A 212 20.95 0.10 -3.61
C ASP A 212 20.86 -1.43 -3.49
N GLU A 213 20.20 -2.09 -4.46
CA GLU A 213 19.98 -3.54 -4.49
C GLU A 213 19.68 -4.16 -3.11
N ARG A 214 18.47 -3.96 -2.60
CA ARG A 214 18.16 -4.16 -1.17
C ARG A 214 16.80 -4.82 -0.94
N GLU A 215 16.68 -5.42 0.23
CA GLU A 215 15.44 -5.91 0.80
C GLU A 215 15.28 -5.33 2.22
N ASP A 216 14.47 -4.29 2.36
CA ASP A 216 14.32 -3.56 3.63
C ASP A 216 12.86 -3.29 3.98
N PHE A 217 12.62 -3.11 5.28
CA PHE A 217 11.31 -2.79 5.81
C PHE A 217 11.39 -1.73 6.89
N ILE A 218 10.54 -0.71 6.81
CA ILE A 218 10.54 0.41 7.76
C ILE A 218 9.12 0.90 8.01
N THR A 219 8.81 1.24 9.25
CA THR A 219 7.51 1.81 9.65
C THR A 219 7.65 3.31 9.87
N LEU A 220 6.81 4.11 9.21
CA LEU A 220 6.68 5.55 9.38
C LEU A 220 5.41 5.82 10.18
N VAL A 221 5.53 6.54 11.29
CA VAL A 221 4.40 6.85 12.17
C VAL A 221 3.86 8.24 11.83
N GLU A 222 2.55 8.34 11.60
CA GLU A 222 1.88 9.60 11.28
C GLU A 222 2.08 10.65 12.39
N ALA A 223 2.27 11.90 12.00
CA ALA A 223 2.16 13.04 12.90
C ALA A 223 0.77 13.68 12.81
N ASP A 224 0.38 14.38 13.86
CA ASP A 224 -0.92 15.08 13.90
C ASP A 224 -0.94 16.19 12.84
N HIS A 225 -1.98 16.18 12.01
CA HIS A 225 -2.30 17.20 11.01
C HIS A 225 -3.78 17.11 10.62
N ASP A 226 -4.33 18.19 10.05
CA ASP A 226 -5.76 18.27 9.73
C ASP A 226 -6.14 17.64 8.36
N GLY A 227 -5.16 17.16 7.59
CA GLY A 227 -5.35 16.56 6.27
C GLY A 227 -5.36 15.03 6.22
N PRO A 228 -5.42 14.43 5.01
CA PRO A 228 -5.19 13.00 4.83
C PRO A 228 -3.72 12.64 5.05
N GLY A 229 -3.47 11.40 5.48
CA GLY A 229 -2.15 10.80 5.37
C GLY A 229 -1.90 10.46 3.92
N TRP A 230 -0.72 10.75 3.41
CA TRP A 230 -0.35 10.49 2.02
C TRP A 230 1.12 10.11 1.84
N THR A 231 1.35 9.33 0.78
CA THR A 231 2.65 8.98 0.20
C THR A 231 2.62 9.33 -1.30
N ALA A 232 3.66 10.01 -1.78
CA ALA A 232 3.79 10.45 -3.17
C ALA A 232 5.10 9.96 -3.77
N LEU A 233 5.03 9.27 -4.92
CA LEU A 233 6.20 8.75 -5.64
C LEU A 233 6.32 9.46 -6.99
N ALA A 234 7.30 10.35 -7.13
CA ALA A 234 7.68 10.91 -8.42
C ALA A 234 8.65 9.96 -9.12
N ARG A 235 8.16 9.23 -10.12
CA ARG A 235 8.89 8.15 -10.77
C ARG A 235 9.64 8.65 -12.01
N ARG A 236 10.96 8.46 -12.04
CA ARG A 236 11.83 9.07 -13.06
C ARG A 236 11.58 8.49 -14.46
N ALA A 237 11.62 7.17 -14.62
CA ALA A 237 11.47 6.54 -15.94
C ALA A 237 10.04 6.57 -16.46
N GLU A 238 9.06 6.54 -15.54
CA GLU A 238 7.64 6.51 -15.85
C GLU A 238 7.08 7.91 -16.13
N GLN A 239 7.78 8.97 -15.68
CA GLN A 239 7.38 10.36 -15.88
C GLN A 239 5.94 10.60 -15.39
N ASP A 240 5.66 10.11 -14.18
CA ASP A 240 4.40 10.24 -13.48
C ASP A 240 4.59 10.34 -11.97
N LEU A 241 3.49 10.67 -11.30
CA LEU A 241 3.35 10.78 -9.86
C LEU A 241 2.31 9.76 -9.40
N VAL A 242 2.73 8.78 -8.61
CA VAL A 242 1.80 7.87 -7.91
C VAL A 242 1.45 8.50 -6.56
N LEU A 243 0.15 8.52 -6.25
CA LEU A 243 -0.38 9.06 -4.99
C LEU A 243 -1.15 7.97 -4.27
N VAL A 244 -0.85 7.84 -2.98
CA VAL A 244 -1.50 6.90 -2.07
C VAL A 244 -1.96 7.70 -0.85
N LEU A 245 -3.25 7.62 -0.50
CA LEU A 245 -3.84 8.42 0.57
C LEU A 245 -4.74 7.60 1.49
N LYS A 246 -4.79 7.99 2.77
CA LYS A 246 -5.57 7.36 3.82
C LYS A 246 -6.10 8.38 4.83
N ASN A 247 -6.99 7.93 5.71
CA ASN A 247 -7.25 8.61 6.96
C ASN A 247 -6.22 8.18 8.03
N PRO A 248 -5.37 9.09 8.55
CA PRO A 248 -4.35 8.71 9.52
C PRO A 248 -4.93 8.26 10.86
N ALA A 249 -6.18 8.63 11.18
CA ALA A 249 -6.88 8.11 12.36
C ALA A 249 -7.32 6.64 12.19
N GLU A 250 -7.67 6.23 10.97
CA GLU A 250 -8.00 4.83 10.64
C GLU A 250 -6.72 3.99 10.53
N LEU A 251 -5.73 4.49 9.78
CA LEU A 251 -4.49 3.81 9.40
C LEU A 251 -3.26 4.65 9.83
N PRO A 252 -2.81 4.56 11.09
CA PRO A 252 -1.86 5.50 11.69
C PRO A 252 -0.38 5.25 11.34
N VAL A 253 -0.08 4.24 10.51
CA VAL A 253 1.28 3.98 10.04
C VAL A 253 1.32 3.79 8.52
N THR A 254 2.42 4.20 7.91
CA THR A 254 2.81 3.78 6.56
C THR A 254 4.04 2.91 6.71
N MET A 255 3.98 1.66 6.28
CA MET A 255 5.18 0.81 6.23
C MET A 255 5.69 0.77 4.79
N LEU A 256 7.00 0.80 4.63
CA LEU A 256 7.63 0.78 3.31
C LEU A 256 8.42 -0.51 3.16
N TRP A 257 8.03 -1.29 2.16
CA TRP A 257 8.76 -2.48 1.73
C TRP A 257 9.61 -2.16 0.50
N PHE A 258 10.92 -2.10 0.70
CA PHE A 258 11.88 -1.92 -0.38
C PHE A 258 12.26 -3.30 -0.90
N SER A 259 11.87 -3.62 -2.12
CA SER A 259 12.29 -4.85 -2.79
C SER A 259 12.95 -4.52 -4.12
N ASN A 260 14.27 -4.56 -4.09
CA ASN A 260 15.12 -4.19 -5.21
C ASN A 260 16.16 -5.27 -5.49
N GLY A 261 15.72 -6.48 -5.84
CA GLY A 261 16.60 -7.60 -6.17
C GLY A 261 17.43 -8.11 -4.98
N GLY A 262 17.06 -7.75 -3.75
CA GLY A 262 17.82 -8.08 -2.54
C GLY A 262 17.62 -9.50 -2.02
N ARG A 263 16.71 -10.30 -2.60
CA ARG A 263 16.49 -11.72 -2.27
C ARG A 263 16.94 -12.60 -3.44
N ASP A 264 17.86 -13.53 -3.18
CA ASP A 264 18.57 -14.30 -4.21
C ASP A 264 17.90 -15.65 -4.53
N TYR A 265 16.89 -16.04 -3.77
CA TYR A 265 16.17 -17.30 -3.91
C TYR A 265 14.80 -17.11 -4.57
N ALA A 266 14.27 -18.19 -5.14
CA ALA A 266 12.96 -18.19 -5.81
C ALA A 266 11.80 -17.84 -4.84
N PRO A 267 10.73 -17.18 -5.32
CA PRO A 267 10.56 -16.67 -6.67
C PRO A 267 11.31 -15.35 -6.92
N TRP A 268 11.86 -14.70 -5.90
CA TRP A 268 12.50 -13.39 -6.06
C TRP A 268 13.69 -13.44 -6.99
N SER A 269 14.60 -14.40 -6.83
CA SER A 269 15.77 -14.68 -7.70
C SER A 269 16.44 -13.41 -8.24
N SER A 270 16.59 -12.40 -7.37
CA SER A 270 17.10 -11.05 -7.66
C SER A 270 16.40 -10.29 -8.82
N ARG A 271 15.25 -10.75 -9.30
CA ARG A 271 14.48 -10.19 -10.44
C ARG A 271 13.29 -9.31 -10.05
N HIS A 272 12.85 -9.34 -8.79
CA HIS A 272 11.89 -8.35 -8.27
C HIS A 272 12.64 -7.06 -7.93
N ARG A 273 12.78 -6.16 -8.92
CA ARG A 273 13.66 -4.97 -8.85
C ARG A 273 12.89 -3.66 -8.92
N GLY A 274 13.37 -2.65 -8.21
CA GLY A 274 12.81 -1.30 -8.22
C GLY A 274 11.39 -1.20 -7.67
N VAL A 275 10.98 -2.05 -6.74
CA VAL A 275 9.62 -2.09 -6.22
C VAL A 275 9.56 -1.51 -4.81
N LEU A 276 8.66 -0.56 -4.61
CA LEU A 276 8.27 -0.07 -3.30
C LEU A 276 6.85 -0.54 -2.99
N GLY A 277 6.70 -1.34 -1.93
CA GLY A 277 5.41 -1.55 -1.26
C GLY A 277 5.13 -0.38 -0.31
N ILE A 278 3.94 0.20 -0.40
CA ILE A 278 3.46 1.25 0.49
C ILE A 278 2.32 0.64 1.28
N GLU A 279 2.59 0.27 2.51
CA GLU A 279 1.68 -0.49 3.35
C GLU A 279 1.02 0.44 4.38
N ASP A 280 -0.09 1.05 3.99
CA ASP A 280 -0.87 1.93 4.86
C ASP A 280 -1.77 1.11 5.77
N GLY A 281 -1.52 1.20 7.08
CA GLY A 281 -2.01 0.19 8.02
C GLY A 281 -2.32 0.70 9.41
N ARG A 282 -3.04 -0.17 10.13
CA ARG A 282 -3.14 -0.21 11.59
C ARG A 282 -2.59 -1.57 12.02
N ALA A 283 -1.27 -1.63 12.15
CA ALA A 283 -0.54 -2.87 12.33
C ALA A 283 0.82 -2.65 13.00
N ALA A 284 1.29 -3.67 13.72
CA ALA A 284 2.70 -3.99 13.85
C ALA A 284 3.00 -5.24 12.98
N ILE A 285 4.26 -5.63 12.80
CA ILE A 285 4.58 -6.86 12.05
C ILE A 285 4.14 -8.10 12.84
N GLY A 286 3.11 -8.79 12.35
CA GLY A 286 2.54 -10.02 12.92
C GLY A 286 1.19 -9.79 13.62
N HIS A 287 0.28 -10.76 13.55
CA HIS A 287 -1.07 -10.67 14.11
C HIS A 287 -1.06 -10.59 15.63
N ALA A 288 -0.45 -11.55 16.32
CA ALA A 288 -0.34 -11.55 17.78
C ALA A 288 0.46 -10.35 18.27
N ALA A 289 1.60 -10.04 17.65
CA ALA A 289 2.42 -8.88 17.99
C ALA A 289 1.64 -7.54 17.85
N SER A 290 0.71 -7.46 16.90
CA SER A 290 -0.18 -6.30 16.76
C SER A 290 -1.22 -6.20 17.89
N ILE A 291 -1.68 -7.32 18.43
CA ILE A 291 -2.68 -7.37 19.51
C ILE A 291 -2.05 -7.25 20.89
N ASP A 292 -0.83 -7.74 21.08
CA ASP A 292 -0.10 -7.65 22.33
C ASP A 292 0.59 -6.29 22.50
N ASP A 293 1.36 -6.14 23.58
CA ASP A 293 2.22 -4.98 23.76
C ASP A 293 3.32 -4.96 22.69
N ASN A 294 3.53 -3.80 22.08
CA ASN A 294 4.54 -3.59 21.06
C ASN A 294 5.06 -2.15 21.10
N TRP A 295 6.19 -1.92 20.43
CA TRP A 295 6.86 -0.64 20.47
C TRP A 295 6.02 0.52 19.92
N LEU A 296 5.10 0.27 18.98
CA LEU A 296 4.17 1.27 18.45
C LEU A 296 3.07 1.63 19.46
N LYS A 297 2.50 0.64 20.17
CA LYS A 297 1.50 0.91 21.23
C LYS A 297 2.08 1.75 22.37
N ARG A 298 3.33 1.49 22.75
CA ARG A 298 4.04 2.31 23.75
C ARG A 298 4.23 3.76 23.30
N GLU A 299 4.12 4.03 22.00
CA GLU A 299 4.14 5.37 21.39
C GLU A 299 2.74 5.96 21.18
N GLY A 300 1.69 5.29 21.68
CA GLY A 300 0.29 5.69 21.54
C GLY A 300 -0.33 5.36 20.18
N VAL A 301 0.31 4.51 19.37
CA VAL A 301 -0.16 4.17 18.02
C VAL A 301 -1.05 2.93 18.05
N ALA A 302 -2.25 3.04 17.48
CA ALA A 302 -3.15 1.90 17.31
C ALA A 302 -2.59 0.90 16.29
N THR A 303 -2.62 -0.39 16.62
CA THR A 303 -2.02 -1.46 15.80
C THR A 303 -2.97 -2.62 15.50
N ALA A 304 -4.23 -2.54 15.94
CA ALA A 304 -5.28 -3.48 15.53
C ALA A 304 -6.67 -2.83 15.57
N PHE A 305 -7.58 -3.33 14.77
CA PHE A 305 -9.01 -3.04 14.84
C PHE A 305 -9.70 -4.04 15.76
N THR A 306 -10.67 -3.57 16.57
CA THR A 306 -11.51 -4.46 17.38
C THR A 306 -12.70 -4.94 16.56
N LEU A 307 -12.95 -6.25 16.55
CA LEU A 307 -14.07 -6.88 15.84
C LEU A 307 -15.28 -7.11 16.76
N GLY A 308 -16.41 -7.53 16.20
CA GLY A 308 -17.68 -7.74 16.91
C GLY A 308 -18.79 -6.77 16.50
N GLY A 309 -18.49 -5.81 15.64
CA GLY A 309 -19.43 -4.89 15.01
C GLY A 309 -19.10 -4.71 13.53
N GLU A 310 -19.36 -3.52 13.00
CA GLU A 310 -18.86 -3.13 11.69
C GLU A 310 -17.60 -2.27 11.86
N VAL A 311 -16.55 -2.60 11.11
CA VAL A 311 -15.32 -1.82 11.02
C VAL A 311 -15.05 -1.56 9.55
N SER A 312 -14.80 -0.31 9.17
CA SER A 312 -14.33 0.00 7.82
C SER A 312 -13.18 1.00 7.80
N PHE A 313 -12.32 0.86 6.80
CA PHE A 313 -11.21 1.79 6.56
C PHE A 313 -11.02 2.01 5.06
N ARG A 314 -10.58 3.23 4.73
CA ARG A 314 -10.56 3.74 3.35
C ARG A 314 -9.18 4.13 2.90
N HIS A 315 -8.96 3.94 1.60
CA HIS A 315 -7.68 4.16 0.96
C HIS A 315 -7.89 4.60 -0.49
N VAL A 316 -7.00 5.47 -0.98
CA VAL A 316 -7.07 5.99 -2.34
C VAL A 316 -5.74 5.81 -3.03
N ILE A 317 -5.78 5.30 -4.26
CA ILE A 317 -4.60 5.13 -5.13
C ILE A 317 -4.86 5.93 -6.40
N GLY A 318 -3.88 6.69 -6.89
CA GLY A 318 -3.99 7.43 -8.13
C GLY A 318 -2.67 7.66 -8.84
N ALA A 319 -2.76 8.14 -10.08
CA ALA A 319 -1.60 8.47 -10.90
C ALA A 319 -1.84 9.76 -11.68
N LEU A 320 -0.82 10.62 -11.77
CA LEU A 320 -0.86 11.87 -12.52
C LEU A 320 0.39 12.00 -13.40
N PRO A 321 0.31 12.61 -14.60
CA PRO A 321 1.51 12.87 -15.38
C PRO A 321 2.41 13.86 -14.64
N GLN A 322 3.73 13.62 -14.65
CA GLN A 322 4.70 14.46 -13.98
C GLN A 322 6.09 14.33 -14.60
N ALA A 323 6.65 15.43 -15.10
CA ALA A 323 7.92 15.40 -15.82
C ALA A 323 9.12 15.96 -15.02
N ASN A 324 8.88 16.74 -13.97
CA ASN A 324 9.94 17.40 -13.20
C ASN A 324 10.72 16.46 -12.26
N GLY A 325 10.24 15.23 -12.05
CA GLY A 325 10.87 14.25 -11.16
C GLY A 325 10.80 14.55 -9.66
N GLU A 326 10.08 15.60 -9.26
CA GLU A 326 10.00 16.05 -7.86
C GLU A 326 8.58 15.91 -7.32
N PRO A 327 8.36 15.22 -6.19
CA PRO A 327 7.03 15.04 -5.60
C PRO A 327 6.50 16.36 -5.01
N PRO A 328 5.18 16.46 -4.74
CA PRO A 328 4.64 17.62 -4.02
C PRO A 328 5.25 17.72 -2.62
N ARG A 329 5.43 18.96 -2.14
CA ARG A 329 5.78 19.22 -0.73
C ARG A 329 4.58 19.08 0.20
N ASP A 330 3.37 19.29 -0.34
CA ASP A 330 2.13 19.31 0.43
C ASP A 330 0.94 18.92 -0.44
N ILE A 331 -0.05 18.29 0.19
CA ILE A 331 -1.31 17.87 -0.42
C ILE A 331 -2.46 18.29 0.49
N GLY A 332 -3.32 19.16 -0.02
CA GLY A 332 -4.59 19.54 0.62
C GLY A 332 -5.78 18.96 -0.13
N THR A 333 -6.85 18.61 0.57
CA THR A 333 -8.11 18.14 -0.02
C THR A 333 -9.26 19.00 0.47
N ALA A 334 -9.98 19.65 -0.45
CA ALA A 334 -11.15 20.46 -0.12
C ALA A 334 -12.07 20.62 -1.33
N SER A 335 -13.37 20.76 -1.09
CA SER A 335 -14.36 21.18 -2.08
C SER A 335 -14.36 20.36 -3.37
N GLY A 336 -14.19 19.04 -3.30
CA GLY A 336 -14.18 18.17 -4.50
C GLY A 336 -12.87 18.19 -5.31
N HIS A 337 -11.79 18.73 -4.72
CA HIS A 337 -10.48 18.81 -5.33
C HIS A 337 -9.36 18.39 -4.37
N MET A 338 -8.27 17.92 -4.96
CA MET A 338 -6.98 17.75 -4.30
C MET A 338 -6.02 18.77 -4.90
N ARG A 339 -5.39 19.57 -4.04
CA ARG A 339 -4.37 20.55 -4.38
C ARG A 339 -3.00 19.99 -4.05
N LEU A 340 -2.17 19.84 -5.07
CA LEU A 340 -0.76 19.52 -4.94
C LEU A 340 0.04 20.83 -4.93
N THR A 341 0.91 21.00 -3.94
CA THR A 341 1.82 22.15 -3.88
C THR A 341 3.26 21.66 -4.11
N GLY A 342 3.95 22.25 -5.08
CA GLY A 342 5.36 21.98 -5.38
C GLY A 342 6.32 22.69 -4.42
N ALA A 343 7.59 22.28 -4.43
CA ALA A 343 8.64 22.91 -3.62
C ALA A 343 8.86 24.41 -3.95
N ASP A 344 8.65 24.77 -5.22
CA ASP A 344 8.71 26.14 -5.75
C ASP A 344 7.45 26.97 -5.46
N GLY A 345 6.45 26.39 -4.78
CA GLY A 345 5.18 27.01 -4.49
C GLY A 345 4.15 26.94 -5.63
N SER A 346 4.47 26.30 -6.76
CA SER A 346 3.49 26.01 -7.80
C SER A 346 2.36 25.13 -7.27
N THR A 347 1.15 25.32 -7.78
CA THR A 347 -0.02 24.55 -7.35
C THR A 347 -0.70 23.88 -8.53
N ARG A 348 -1.16 22.64 -8.34
CA ARG A 348 -1.98 21.90 -9.30
C ARG A 348 -3.22 21.34 -8.60
N ASP A 349 -4.39 21.69 -9.12
CA ASP A 349 -5.66 21.13 -8.66
C ASP A 349 -6.07 19.94 -9.55
N VAL A 350 -6.48 18.85 -8.92
CA VAL A 350 -7.02 17.65 -9.59
C VAL A 350 -8.37 17.28 -8.99
N ARG A 351 -9.27 16.69 -9.79
CA ARG A 351 -10.57 16.25 -9.29
C ARG A 351 -10.39 15.14 -8.26
N PHE A 352 -11.05 15.28 -7.12
CA PHE A 352 -10.91 14.34 -6.01
C PHE A 352 -12.14 14.37 -5.10
N ASP A 353 -12.62 13.22 -4.67
CA ASP A 353 -13.66 13.15 -3.64
C ASP A 353 -13.06 13.47 -2.26
N SER A 354 -13.13 14.74 -1.86
CA SER A 354 -12.56 15.23 -0.59
C SER A 354 -13.19 14.60 0.65
N ASP A 355 -14.39 14.05 0.53
CA ASP A 355 -15.15 13.52 1.65
C ASP A 355 -14.92 12.01 1.82
N PHE A 356 -14.39 11.34 0.78
CA PHE A 356 -14.22 9.89 0.78
C PHE A 356 -13.41 9.38 1.98
N LEU A 357 -12.31 10.04 2.34
CA LEU A 357 -11.43 9.59 3.43
C LEU A 357 -11.95 9.90 4.84
N ARG A 358 -13.12 10.55 5.00
CA ARG A 358 -13.73 10.83 6.31
C ARG A 358 -12.79 11.58 7.28
N ILE A 359 -11.94 12.45 6.75
CA ILE A 359 -10.97 13.21 7.58
C ILE A 359 -11.73 14.05 8.60
N GLY A 360 -11.30 13.98 9.86
CA GLY A 360 -11.92 14.69 10.99
C GLY A 360 -13.28 14.14 11.43
N GLN A 361 -13.76 13.04 10.85
CA GLN A 361 -14.97 12.35 11.31
C GLN A 361 -14.58 11.20 12.26
N PRO A 362 -15.34 10.98 13.36
CA PRO A 362 -15.14 9.79 14.17
C PRO A 362 -15.43 8.53 13.34
N GLY A 363 -14.49 7.58 13.36
CA GLY A 363 -14.56 6.31 12.64
C GLY A 363 -15.41 5.25 13.33
#